data_AF-S4WWN3-F1
#
_entry.id   AF-S4WWN3-F1
#
_cell.length_a   1.000
_cell.length_b   1.000
_cell.length_c   1.000
_cell.angle_alpha   90.00
_cell.angle_beta   90.00
_cell.angle_gamma   90.00
#
_symmetry.space_group_name_H-M   'P 1'
#
loop_
_entity.id
_entity.type
_entity.pdbx_description
1 polymer ?
#
loop_
_entity_poly.entity_id
_entity_poly.type
_entity_poly.pdbx_seq_one_letter_code
_entity_poly.pdbx_strand_id
1 'polypeptide(L)'
;RTVDKVDSAAHTIIADFDRALADAYRQLRELLTTFRLTIEQADLVAAMQAMIASLQEKSSAEIQFHYQSGLLSLEAQQQVHVLQIAREALLNAIRHASAEVIRVEYQHSEKGEHLLTITDDG
;
A
#
# COMPACT_ATOMS: atom_id res chain seq x y z
N ARG A 1 -30.98 43.18 -21.60
CA ARG A 1 -29.54 42.95 -21.31
C ARG A 1 -29.42 42.30 -19.93
N THR A 2 -29.90 41.07 -19.79
CA THR A 2 -30.00 40.35 -18.49
C THR A 2 -29.62 38.87 -18.61
N VAL A 3 -29.40 38.37 -19.82
CA VAL A 3 -29.08 36.96 -20.11
C VAL A 3 -27.58 36.67 -19.95
N ASP A 4 -26.70 37.60 -20.32
CA ASP A 4 -25.23 37.42 -20.22
C ASP A 4 -24.68 37.29 -18.78
N LYS A 5 -25.42 37.79 -17.79
CA LYS A 5 -24.95 37.83 -16.38
C LYS A 5 -25.12 36.49 -15.66
N VAL A 6 -26.09 35.68 -16.08
CA VAL A 6 -26.38 34.37 -15.48
C VAL A 6 -25.44 33.30 -16.02
N ASP A 7 -25.13 33.34 -17.33
CA ASP A 7 -24.11 32.45 -17.91
C ASP A 7 -22.72 32.73 -17.32
N SER A 8 -22.32 33.98 -17.17
CA SER A 8 -21.04 34.31 -16.52
C SER A 8 -20.96 33.78 -15.09
N ALA A 9 -22.05 33.86 -14.31
CA ALA A 9 -22.09 33.34 -12.95
C ALA A 9 -22.02 31.80 -12.91
N ALA A 10 -22.71 31.11 -13.82
CA ALA A 10 -22.64 29.66 -13.93
C ALA A 10 -21.23 29.18 -14.32
N HIS A 11 -20.56 29.87 -15.25
CA HIS A 11 -19.18 29.55 -15.63
C HIS A 11 -18.18 29.82 -14.48
N THR A 12 -18.40 30.86 -13.67
CA THR A 12 -17.59 31.10 -12.47
C THR A 12 -17.78 30.00 -11.43
N ILE A 13 -19.01 29.57 -11.19
CA ILE A 13 -19.31 28.50 -10.22
C ILE A 13 -18.67 27.17 -10.66
N ILE A 14 -18.72 26.83 -11.95
CA ILE A 14 -18.08 25.63 -12.49
C ILE A 14 -16.55 25.72 -12.34
N ALA A 15 -15.95 26.87 -12.66
CA ALA A 15 -14.51 27.07 -12.51
C ALA A 15 -14.04 27.02 -11.05
N ASP A 16 -14.86 27.48 -10.10
CA ASP A 16 -14.58 27.37 -8.67
C ASP A 16 -14.72 25.92 -8.17
N PHE A 17 -15.67 25.17 -8.72
CA PHE A 17 -15.81 23.73 -8.44
C PHE A 17 -14.60 22.94 -8.94
N ASP A 18 -14.16 23.16 -10.18
CA ASP A 18 -12.98 22.50 -10.74
C ASP A 18 -11.72 22.83 -9.93
N ARG A 19 -11.62 24.06 -9.44
CA ARG A 19 -10.50 24.50 -8.60
C ARG A 19 -10.53 23.86 -7.22
N ALA A 20 -11.69 23.83 -6.57
CA ALA A 20 -11.88 23.15 -5.29
C ALA A 20 -11.61 21.64 -5.39
N LEU A 21 -12.01 21.01 -6.51
CA LEU A 21 -11.74 19.61 -6.79
C LEU A 21 -10.24 19.37 -7.00
N ALA A 22 -9.56 20.21 -7.79
CA ALA A 22 -8.12 20.14 -8.01
C ALA A 22 -7.34 20.35 -6.71
N ASP A 23 -7.77 21.26 -5.85
CA ASP A 23 -7.18 21.48 -4.53
C ASP A 23 -7.43 20.30 -3.59
N ALA A 24 -8.61 19.68 -3.61
CA ALA A 24 -8.88 18.45 -2.85
C ALA A 24 -8.01 17.28 -3.34
N TYR A 25 -7.85 17.12 -4.65
CA TYR A 25 -6.94 16.13 -5.23
C TYR A 25 -5.48 16.40 -4.88
N ARG A 26 -5.06 17.67 -4.85
CA ARG A 26 -3.72 18.07 -4.42
C ARG A 26 -3.50 17.79 -2.95
N GLN A 27 -4.47 18.10 -2.07
CA GLN A 27 -4.39 17.78 -0.64
C GLN A 27 -4.38 16.27 -0.39
N LEU A 28 -5.15 15.48 -1.15
CA LEU A 28 -5.10 14.03 -1.07
C LEU A 28 -3.74 13.48 -1.50
N ARG A 29 -3.18 14.03 -2.59
CA ARG A 29 -1.83 13.67 -3.06
C ARG A 29 -0.76 14.10 -2.06
N GLU A 30 -0.87 15.28 -1.48
CA GLU A 30 0.03 15.80 -0.45
C GLU A 30 -0.01 14.92 0.80
N LEU A 31 -1.21 14.56 1.29
CA LEU A 31 -1.39 13.60 2.39
C LEU A 31 -0.85 12.21 2.07
N LEU A 32 -1.08 11.70 0.86
CA LEU A 32 -0.49 10.44 0.39
C LEU A 32 1.04 10.53 0.33
N THR A 33 1.61 11.66 -0.09
CA THR A 33 3.06 11.88 -0.09
C THR A 33 3.64 12.04 1.31
N THR A 34 2.92 12.66 2.26
CA THR A 34 3.34 12.73 3.66
C THR A 34 3.30 11.35 4.32
N PHE A 35 2.31 10.51 3.99
CA PHE A 35 2.31 9.08 4.34
C PHE A 35 3.43 8.30 3.63
N ARG A 36 3.82 8.71 2.41
CA ARG A 36 4.93 8.11 1.64
C ARG A 36 6.32 8.42 2.23
N LEU A 37 6.46 9.53 2.95
CA LEU A 37 7.73 9.96 3.58
C LEU A 37 8.11 9.12 4.80
N THR A 38 7.20 8.33 5.38
CA THR A 38 7.58 7.32 6.38
C THR A 38 8.24 6.08 5.75
N ILE A 39 8.21 5.96 4.42
CA ILE A 39 8.73 4.81 3.66
C ILE A 39 10.09 5.11 3.02
N GLU A 40 10.50 6.38 2.88
CA GLU A 40 11.75 6.77 2.20
C GLU A 40 13.05 6.29 2.90
N GLN A 41 12.95 5.68 4.08
CA GLN A 41 14.05 4.95 4.74
C GLN A 41 13.63 3.57 5.27
N ALA A 42 12.46 3.08 4.87
CA ALA A 42 11.99 1.78 5.31
C ALA A 42 12.55 0.72 4.36
N ASP A 43 13.49 -0.08 4.86
CA ASP A 43 13.78 -1.38 4.27
C ASP A 43 12.44 -2.13 4.08
N LEU A 44 12.18 -2.64 2.87
CA LEU A 44 10.97 -3.41 2.57
C LEU A 44 10.76 -4.54 3.60
N VAL A 45 11.88 -5.13 4.07
CA VAL A 45 11.89 -6.13 5.14
C VAL A 45 11.34 -5.55 6.44
N ALA A 46 11.80 -4.37 6.85
CA ALA A 46 11.32 -3.70 8.07
C ALA A 46 9.84 -3.31 7.97
N ALA A 47 9.40 -2.83 6.80
CA ALA A 47 8.00 -2.51 6.56
C ALA A 47 7.11 -3.75 6.58
N MET A 48 7.57 -4.88 6.01
CA MET A 48 6.86 -6.16 6.10
C MET A 48 6.82 -6.67 7.54
N GLN A 49 7.91 -6.59 8.30
CA GLN A 49 7.92 -6.97 9.71
C GLN A 49 6.91 -6.18 10.54
N ALA A 50 6.88 -4.84 10.38
CA ALA A 50 5.91 -3.99 11.08
C ALA A 50 4.46 -4.33 10.70
N MET A 51 4.21 -4.58 9.42
CA MET A 51 2.90 -5.00 8.93
C MET A 51 2.48 -6.36 9.52
N ILE A 52 3.38 -7.35 9.48
CA ILE A 52 3.14 -8.70 9.98
C ILE A 52 2.90 -8.67 11.48
N ALA A 53 3.70 -7.91 12.26
CA ALA A 53 3.48 -7.75 13.69
C ALA A 53 2.07 -7.20 14.01
N SER A 54 1.60 -6.20 13.25
CA SER A 54 0.25 -5.65 13.43
C SER A 54 -0.86 -6.64 13.07
N LEU A 55 -0.61 -7.53 12.10
CA LEU A 55 -1.56 -8.58 11.72
C LEU A 55 -1.53 -9.76 12.70
N GLN A 56 -0.37 -10.08 13.26
CA GLN A 56 -0.19 -11.12 14.28
C GLN A 56 -1.01 -10.82 15.54
N GLU A 57 -1.06 -9.56 15.99
CA GLU A 57 -1.89 -9.15 17.14
C GLU A 57 -3.39 -9.39 16.92
N LYS A 58 -3.83 -9.43 15.66
CA LYS A 58 -5.24 -9.57 15.27
C LYS A 58 -5.59 -10.97 14.79
N SER A 59 -4.59 -11.84 14.67
CA SER A 59 -4.70 -13.19 14.14
C SER A 59 -4.47 -14.22 15.25
N SER A 60 -5.22 -15.31 15.22
CA SER A 60 -4.92 -16.50 16.03
C SER A 60 -3.85 -17.39 15.41
N ALA A 61 -3.59 -17.24 14.11
CA ALA A 61 -2.56 -17.98 13.37
C ALA A 61 -1.15 -17.44 13.67
N GLU A 62 -0.16 -18.31 13.76
CA GLU A 62 1.25 -17.93 13.85
C GLU A 62 1.77 -17.52 12.46
N ILE A 63 2.22 -16.28 12.34
CA ILE A 63 2.76 -15.74 11.09
C ILE A 63 4.29 -15.75 11.16
N GLN A 64 4.91 -16.61 10.36
CA GLN A 64 6.36 -16.76 10.29
C GLN A 64 6.90 -16.00 9.09
N PHE A 65 7.80 -15.04 9.33
CA PHE A 65 8.44 -14.26 8.27
C PHE A 65 9.92 -14.62 8.12
N HIS A 66 10.28 -15.13 6.94
CA HIS A 66 11.65 -15.42 6.55
C HIS A 66 12.06 -14.56 5.35
N TYR A 67 13.28 -14.06 5.38
CA TYR A 67 13.82 -13.26 4.28
C TYR A 67 15.29 -13.59 4.04
N GLN A 68 15.71 -13.50 2.78
CA GLN A 68 17.09 -13.67 2.37
C GLN A 68 17.91 -12.41 2.70
N SER A 69 19.08 -12.55 3.31
CA SER A 69 19.97 -11.41 3.55
C SER A 69 20.60 -10.92 2.24
N GLY A 70 20.69 -9.60 2.05
CA GLY A 70 21.33 -9.00 0.88
C GLY A 70 20.41 -8.80 -0.34
N LEU A 71 19.09 -8.76 -0.13
CA LEU A 71 18.14 -8.34 -1.17
C LEU A 71 18.44 -6.90 -1.60
N LEU A 72 18.54 -6.67 -2.91
CA LEU A 72 18.64 -5.31 -3.44
C LEU A 72 17.36 -4.54 -3.12
N SER A 73 17.48 -3.26 -2.79
CA SER A 73 16.29 -2.44 -2.55
C SER A 73 15.54 -2.21 -3.86
N LEU A 74 14.27 -2.65 -3.88
CA LEU A 74 13.28 -2.22 -4.88
C LEU A 74 13.09 -0.70 -4.81
N GLU A 75 12.66 -0.10 -5.93
CA GLU A 75 12.29 1.31 -5.93
C GLU A 75 11.11 1.55 -4.96
N ALA A 76 11.07 2.73 -4.33
CA ALA A 76 10.07 3.05 -3.30
C ALA A 76 8.62 2.77 -3.77
N GLN A 77 8.29 3.02 -5.04
CA GLN A 77 6.96 2.73 -5.57
C GLN A 77 6.69 1.21 -5.66
N GLN A 78 7.67 0.42 -6.07
CA GLN A 78 7.56 -1.03 -6.14
C GLN A 78 7.42 -1.64 -4.74
N GLN A 79 8.16 -1.11 -3.76
CA GLN A 79 8.05 -1.52 -2.36
C GLN A 79 6.62 -1.35 -1.83
N VAL A 80 5.98 -0.20 -2.11
CA VAL A 80 4.58 0.05 -1.71
C VAL A 80 3.63 -0.97 -2.34
N HIS A 81 3.78 -1.24 -3.63
CA HIS A 81 2.94 -2.24 -4.31
C HIS A 81 3.13 -3.64 -3.72
N VAL A 82 4.37 -4.06 -3.47
CA VAL A 82 4.66 -5.35 -2.83
C VAL A 82 4.05 -5.42 -1.44
N LEU A 83 4.17 -4.37 -0.62
CA LEU A 83 3.54 -4.32 0.71
C LEU A 83 2.02 -4.44 0.65
N GLN A 84 1.37 -3.80 -0.33
CA GLN A 84 -0.09 -3.89 -0.50
C GLN A 84 -0.51 -5.31 -0.92
N ILE A 85 0.19 -5.91 -1.87
CA ILE A 85 -0.07 -7.29 -2.32
C ILE A 85 0.13 -8.26 -1.16
N ALA A 86 1.25 -8.13 -0.43
CA ALA A 86 1.55 -8.94 0.74
C ALA A 86 0.47 -8.81 1.82
N ARG A 87 0.05 -7.58 2.12
CA ARG A 87 -1.01 -7.30 3.09
C ARG A 87 -2.30 -8.01 2.74
N GLU A 88 -2.75 -7.88 1.50
CA GLU A 88 -4.03 -8.45 1.07
C GLU A 88 -3.96 -9.98 1.07
N ALA A 89 -2.85 -10.56 0.61
CA ALA A 89 -2.63 -12.01 0.66
C ALA A 89 -2.62 -12.55 2.09
N LEU A 90 -1.91 -11.89 3.02
CA LEU A 90 -1.93 -12.24 4.44
C LEU A 90 -3.33 -12.10 5.06
N LEU A 91 -4.05 -11.01 4.76
CA LEU A 91 -5.40 -10.84 5.25
C LEU A 91 -6.35 -11.91 4.71
N ASN A 92 -6.17 -12.34 3.46
CA ASN A 92 -6.96 -13.41 2.86
C ASN A 92 -6.65 -14.75 3.51
N ALA A 93 -5.39 -15.08 3.74
CA ALA A 93 -4.97 -16.26 4.50
C ALA A 93 -5.56 -16.26 5.92
N ILE A 94 -5.41 -15.17 6.67
CA ILE A 94 -5.96 -15.03 8.04
C ILE A 94 -7.50 -15.19 8.05
N ARG A 95 -8.21 -14.63 7.06
CA ARG A 95 -9.67 -14.67 7.01
C ARG A 95 -10.23 -16.02 6.56
N HIS A 96 -9.58 -16.69 5.63
CA HIS A 96 -10.18 -17.82 4.91
C HIS A 96 -9.58 -19.18 5.25
N ALA A 97 -8.30 -19.25 5.59
CA ALA A 97 -7.64 -20.54 5.78
C ALA A 97 -8.02 -21.22 7.10
N SER A 98 -8.53 -20.48 8.11
CA SER A 98 -8.52 -20.97 9.51
C SER A 98 -7.15 -21.57 9.89
N ALA A 99 -6.10 -21.03 9.27
CA ALA A 99 -4.74 -21.55 9.35
C ALA A 99 -4.23 -21.46 10.78
N GLU A 100 -3.47 -22.47 11.20
CA GLU A 100 -2.68 -22.39 12.41
C GLU A 100 -1.37 -21.67 12.13
N VAL A 101 -0.83 -21.80 10.91
CA VAL A 101 0.45 -21.23 10.50
C VAL A 101 0.39 -20.59 9.11
N ILE A 102 0.84 -19.34 9.01
CA ILE A 102 1.05 -18.63 7.75
C ILE A 102 2.54 -18.34 7.59
N ARG A 103 3.16 -18.91 6.56
CA ARG A 103 4.56 -18.68 6.22
C ARG A 103 4.69 -17.63 5.12
N VAL A 104 5.53 -16.64 5.37
CA VAL A 104 5.87 -15.56 4.43
C VAL A 104 7.37 -15.64 4.14
N GLU A 105 7.73 -15.84 2.88
CA GLU A 105 9.12 -15.99 2.43
C GLU A 105 9.46 -14.95 1.38
N TYR A 106 10.55 -14.21 1.59
CA TYR A 106 11.03 -13.21 0.65
C TYR A 106 12.47 -13.49 0.22
N GLN A 107 12.68 -13.79 -1.06
CA GLN A 107 13.96 -14.25 -1.60
C GLN A 107 14.18 -13.78 -3.05
N HIS A 108 15.40 -13.94 -3.56
CA HIS A 108 15.65 -13.82 -4.99
C HIS A 108 15.40 -15.18 -5.68
N SER A 109 14.69 -15.17 -6.80
CA SER A 109 14.62 -16.29 -7.73
C SER A 109 16.00 -16.57 -8.33
N GLU A 110 16.21 -17.77 -8.89
CA GLU A 110 17.43 -18.15 -9.62
C GLU A 110 17.77 -17.17 -10.77
N LYS A 111 16.78 -16.40 -11.24
CA LYS A 111 16.92 -15.37 -12.27
C LYS A 111 17.24 -13.96 -11.73
N GLY A 112 17.38 -13.80 -10.41
CA GLY A 112 17.64 -12.51 -9.76
C GLY A 112 16.38 -11.67 -9.49
N GLU A 113 15.19 -12.19 -9.78
CA GLU A 113 13.92 -11.50 -9.54
C GLU A 113 13.50 -11.58 -8.07
N HIS A 114 12.78 -10.58 -7.57
CA HIS A 114 12.21 -10.61 -6.22
C HIS A 114 11.03 -11.58 -6.18
N LEU A 115 11.09 -12.55 -5.28
CA LEU A 115 10.06 -13.56 -5.07
C LEU A 115 9.53 -13.44 -3.64
N LEU A 116 8.24 -13.12 -3.53
CA LEU A 116 7.49 -13.14 -2.27
C LEU A 116 6.50 -14.30 -2.33
N THR A 117 6.62 -15.24 -1.40
CA THR A 117 5.76 -16.40 -1.27
C THR A 117 5.00 -16.31 0.04
N ILE A 118 3.68 -16.49 -0.01
CA ILE A 118 2.82 -16.57 1.17
C ILE A 118 2.11 -17.91 1.10
N THR A 119 2.24 -18.72 2.15
CA THR A 119 1.69 -20.06 2.23
C THR A 119 0.99 -20.22 3.57
N ASP A 120 -0.29 -20.53 3.53
CA ASP A 120 -1.07 -20.92 4.69
C ASP A 120 -1.25 -22.45 4.73
N ASP A 121 -1.63 -22.99 5.88
CA ASP A 121 -1.84 -24.42 6.12
C ASP A 121 -3.33 -24.84 6.13
N GLY A 122 -4.22 -24.06 5.47
CA GLY A 122 -5.68 -24.28 5.47
C GLY A 122 -6.39 -24.18 4.12
#